data_AF-A0A7K2MZZ6-F1
#
_entry.id   AF-A0A7K2MZZ6-F1
#
_cell.length_a   1.000
_cell.length_b   1.000
_cell.length_c   1.000
_cell.angle_alpha   90.00
_cell.angle_beta   90.00
_cell.angle_gamma   90.00
#
_symmetry.space_group_name_H-M   'P 1'
#
loop_
_entity.id
_entity.type
_entity.pdbx_description
1 polymer ?
#
loop_
_entity_poly.entity_id
_entity_poly.type
_entity_poly.pdbx_seq_one_letter_code
_entity_poly.pdbx_strand_id
1 'polypeptide(L)'
;TIGTGNYPQLRLALAAAAAREHALGGERAAQGGTDISPTDSLDRIVSKIIYNEVRALEDSGAGLDVDALGRAVDAVAKARRVDIFGVGASAFVGQDLHQKLHRIGRMAFIWSDRHAALTATALLGPGDVALAVSHSGETEDTTEPLQAAAERGATTIA
;
A
#
# COMPACT_ATOMS: atom_id res chain seq x y z
N THR A 1 -0.32 6.98 -24.30
CA THR A 1 -1.59 6.43 -24.85
C THR A 1 -2.08 5.39 -23.87
N ILE A 2 -3.34 5.44 -23.42
CA ILE A 2 -3.86 4.66 -22.27
C ILE A 2 -4.09 3.16 -22.60
N GLY A 3 -3.22 2.56 -23.42
CA GLY A 3 -3.32 1.15 -23.83
C GLY A 3 -4.47 0.80 -24.78
N THR A 4 -5.38 1.74 -25.10
CA THR A 4 -6.52 1.50 -26.01
C THR A 4 -6.27 2.13 -27.38
N GLY A 5 -6.49 1.37 -28.46
CA GLY A 5 -6.16 1.78 -29.83
C GLY A 5 -7.07 2.85 -30.43
N ASN A 6 -8.28 3.05 -29.88
CA ASN A 6 -9.20 4.12 -30.27
C ASN A 6 -10.32 4.35 -29.23
N TYR A 7 -11.07 5.43 -29.39
CA TYR A 7 -12.18 5.80 -28.50
C TYR A 7 -13.30 4.74 -28.41
N PRO A 8 -13.73 4.08 -29.50
CA PRO A 8 -14.67 2.95 -29.42
C PRO A 8 -14.19 1.79 -28.54
N GLN A 9 -12.92 1.41 -28.64
CA GLN A 9 -12.33 0.38 -27.80
C GLN A 9 -12.27 0.80 -26.33
N LEU A 10 -11.94 2.06 -26.05
CA LEU A 10 -11.99 2.62 -24.69
C LEU A 10 -13.41 2.55 -24.13
N ARG A 11 -14.42 2.94 -24.90
CA ARG A 11 -15.83 2.88 -24.48
C ARG A 11 -16.28 1.45 -24.21
N LEU A 12 -15.87 0.48 -25.03
CA LEU A 12 -16.19 -0.93 -24.81
C LEU A 12 -15.49 -1.49 -23.57
N ALA A 13 -14.21 -1.15 -23.38
CA ALA A 13 -13.44 -1.55 -22.20
C ALA A 13 -14.05 -0.98 -20.90
N LEU A 14 -14.48 0.29 -20.93
CA LEU A 14 -15.14 0.94 -19.81
C LEU A 14 -16.50 0.32 -19.50
N ALA A 15 -17.32 0.06 -20.53
CA ALA A 15 -18.60 -0.61 -20.37
C ALA A 15 -18.43 -2.03 -19.78
N ALA A 16 -17.42 -2.77 -20.23
CA ALA A 16 -17.11 -4.09 -19.69
C ALA A 16 -16.58 -4.02 -18.23
N ALA A 17 -15.81 -2.99 -17.88
CA ALA A 17 -15.35 -2.76 -16.51
C ALA A 17 -16.53 -2.43 -15.57
N ALA A 18 -17.42 -1.53 -15.97
CA ALA A 18 -18.63 -1.19 -15.22
C ALA A 18 -19.56 -2.41 -15.05
N ALA A 19 -19.73 -3.22 -16.09
CA ALA A 19 -20.53 -4.44 -16.01
C ALA A 19 -19.92 -5.48 -15.05
N ARG A 20 -18.58 -5.63 -15.04
CA ARG A 20 -17.89 -6.51 -14.07
C ARG A 20 -18.06 -6.02 -12.64
N GLU A 21 -17.99 -4.72 -12.42
CA GLU A 21 -18.21 -4.13 -11.10
C GLU A 21 -19.65 -4.38 -10.60
N HIS A 22 -20.64 -4.22 -11.48
CA HIS A 22 -22.03 -4.56 -11.17
C HIS A 22 -22.27 -6.06 -10.93
N ALA A 23 -21.52 -6.95 -11.60
CA ALA A 23 -21.69 -8.40 -11.48
C ALA A 23 -20.97 -9.01 -10.27
N LEU A 24 -19.83 -8.43 -9.86
CA LEU A 24 -19.06 -8.87 -8.69
C LEU A 24 -19.66 -8.36 -7.38
N GLY A 25 -20.38 -7.24 -7.42
CA GLY A 25 -21.18 -6.77 -6.31
C GLY A 25 -22.48 -7.56 -6.18
N GLY A 26 -22.52 -8.55 -5.30
CA GLY A 26 -23.77 -9.26 -4.93
C GLY A 26 -24.85 -8.32 -4.40
N GLU A 27 -25.96 -8.85 -3.85
CA GLU A 27 -27.16 -8.10 -3.42
C GLU A 27 -26.91 -6.83 -2.56
N ARG A 28 -25.73 -6.69 -1.93
CA ARG A 28 -25.29 -5.46 -1.22
C ARG A 28 -24.90 -4.29 -2.13
N ALA A 29 -24.29 -4.53 -3.30
CA ALA A 29 -23.97 -3.46 -4.26
C ALA A 29 -25.23 -2.93 -4.96
N ALA A 30 -26.28 -3.75 -5.02
CA ALA A 30 -27.56 -3.43 -5.64
C ALA A 30 -28.35 -2.33 -4.90
N GLN A 31 -27.96 -1.92 -3.69
CA GLN A 31 -28.67 -0.91 -2.91
C GLN A 31 -28.11 0.51 -3.01
N GLY A 32 -27.16 0.82 -3.90
CA GLY A 32 -26.82 2.25 -4.15
C GLY A 32 -25.49 2.60 -4.80
N GLY A 33 -24.74 1.64 -5.35
CA GLY A 33 -23.40 1.89 -5.89
C GLY A 33 -22.33 2.08 -4.81
N THR A 34 -21.07 2.14 -5.22
CA THR A 34 -19.88 2.29 -4.36
C THR A 34 -19.58 3.74 -3.99
N ASP A 35 -20.01 4.69 -4.83
CA ASP A 35 -19.76 6.12 -4.63
C ASP A 35 -20.70 6.74 -3.61
N ILE A 36 -20.13 7.57 -2.74
CA ILE A 36 -20.89 8.38 -1.77
C ILE A 36 -21.50 9.58 -2.51
N SER A 37 -22.83 9.69 -2.47
CA SER A 37 -23.60 10.79 -3.06
C SER A 37 -23.96 11.85 -2.02
N PRO A 38 -24.00 13.15 -2.38
CA PRO A 38 -24.55 14.19 -1.50
C PRO A 38 -26.00 13.96 -1.06
N THR A 39 -26.73 13.09 -1.77
CA THR A 39 -28.13 12.74 -1.49
C THR A 39 -28.30 11.44 -0.70
N ASP A 40 -27.20 10.76 -0.34
CA ASP A 40 -27.28 9.56 0.47
C ASP A 40 -27.69 9.88 1.91
N SER A 41 -28.54 9.04 2.48
CA SER A 41 -28.80 9.05 3.92
C SER A 41 -27.59 8.51 4.68
N LEU A 42 -27.43 8.88 5.96
CA LEU A 42 -26.27 8.48 6.77
C LEU A 42 -26.10 6.95 6.84
N ASP A 43 -27.19 6.19 6.94
CA ASP A 43 -27.18 4.73 6.94
C ASP A 43 -26.64 4.15 5.62
N ARG A 44 -26.94 4.79 4.48
CA ARG A 44 -26.40 4.41 3.17
C ARG A 44 -24.92 4.77 3.07
N ILE A 45 -24.50 5.94 3.56
CA ILE A 45 -23.08 6.34 3.59
C ILE A 45 -22.26 5.33 4.39
N VAL A 46 -22.69 4.99 5.61
CA VAL A 46 -22.02 3.98 6.44
C VAL A 46 -21.94 2.63 5.71
N SER A 47 -23.06 2.19 5.11
CA SER A 47 -23.11 0.92 4.39
C SER A 47 -22.14 0.89 3.19
N LYS A 48 -22.03 2.00 2.44
CA LYS A 48 -21.10 2.13 1.32
C LYS A 48 -19.64 2.10 1.76
N ILE A 49 -19.29 2.82 2.84
CA ILE A 49 -17.94 2.80 3.41
C ILE A 49 -17.56 1.37 3.80
N ILE A 50 -18.39 0.69 4.60
CA ILE A 50 -18.10 -0.68 5.03
C ILE A 50 -17.96 -1.62 3.84
N TYR A 51 -18.83 -1.50 2.83
CA TYR A 51 -18.72 -2.30 1.61
C TYR A 51 -17.39 -2.07 0.87
N ASN A 52 -16.98 -0.81 0.69
CA ASN A 52 -15.74 -0.46 0.01
C ASN A 52 -14.51 -0.96 0.79
N GLU A 53 -14.51 -0.85 2.12
CA GLU A 53 -13.43 -1.34 2.97
C GLU A 53 -13.30 -2.87 2.90
N VAL A 54 -14.42 -3.60 2.97
CA VAL A 54 -14.39 -5.07 2.83
C VAL A 54 -13.83 -5.49 1.47
N ARG A 55 -14.29 -4.85 0.40
CA ARG A 55 -13.79 -5.12 -0.96
C ARG A 55 -12.30 -4.80 -1.08
N ALA A 56 -11.84 -3.68 -0.54
CA ALA A 56 -10.43 -3.31 -0.57
C ALA A 56 -9.55 -4.34 0.16
N LEU A 57 -10.03 -4.90 1.28
CA LEU A 57 -9.35 -5.97 2.00
C LEU A 57 -9.30 -7.29 1.20
N GLU A 58 -10.42 -7.66 0.57
CA GLU A 58 -10.50 -8.85 -0.29
C GLU A 58 -9.56 -8.74 -1.50
N ASP A 59 -9.58 -7.59 -2.19
CA ASP A 59 -8.70 -7.32 -3.34
C ASP A 59 -7.22 -7.33 -2.93
N SER A 60 -6.89 -6.73 -1.77
CA SER A 60 -5.53 -6.75 -1.21
C SER A 60 -5.06 -8.17 -0.90
N GLY A 61 -5.95 -9.01 -0.35
CA GLY A 61 -5.64 -10.42 -0.08
C GLY A 61 -5.46 -11.23 -1.36
N ALA A 62 -6.27 -10.98 -2.39
CA ALA A 62 -6.21 -11.70 -3.66
C ALA A 62 -4.94 -11.37 -4.47
N GLY A 63 -4.41 -10.16 -4.35
CA GLY A 63 -3.18 -9.72 -5.02
C GLY A 63 -1.87 -10.10 -4.30
N LEU A 64 -1.94 -10.73 -3.13
CA LEU A 64 -0.78 -10.97 -2.28
C LEU A 64 0.06 -12.16 -2.76
N ASP A 65 1.33 -11.91 -3.08
CA ASP A 65 2.33 -12.96 -3.28
C ASP A 65 2.81 -13.47 -1.90
N VAL A 66 2.35 -14.66 -1.53
CA VAL A 66 2.66 -15.30 -0.24
C VAL A 66 4.14 -15.66 -0.11
N ASP A 67 4.82 -15.96 -1.22
CA ASP A 67 6.24 -16.27 -1.20
C ASP A 67 7.06 -14.99 -0.99
N ALA A 68 6.66 -13.88 -1.62
CA ALA A 68 7.25 -12.56 -1.36
C ALA A 68 7.06 -12.12 0.09
N LEU A 69 5.85 -12.32 0.63
CA LEU A 69 5.56 -12.06 2.03
C LEU A 69 6.47 -12.90 2.95
N GLY A 70 6.64 -14.20 2.66
CA GLY A 70 7.53 -15.08 3.42
C GLY A 70 8.98 -14.57 3.44
N ARG A 71 9.51 -14.15 2.29
CA ARG A 71 10.85 -13.54 2.20
C ARG A 71 10.96 -12.24 3.01
N ALA A 72 9.95 -11.39 2.96
CA ALA A 72 9.89 -10.14 3.73
C ALA A 72 9.88 -10.42 5.24
N VAL A 73 9.06 -11.36 5.70
CA VAL A 73 9.00 -11.78 7.11
C VAL A 73 10.36 -12.30 7.59
N ASP A 74 11.00 -13.17 6.80
CA ASP A 74 12.31 -13.72 7.13
C ASP A 74 13.40 -12.63 7.23
N ALA A 75 13.40 -11.68 6.30
CA ALA A 75 14.33 -10.55 6.32
C ALA A 75 14.10 -9.68 7.57
N VAL A 76 12.86 -9.31 7.85
CA VAL A 76 12.48 -8.50 9.01
C VAL A 76 12.80 -9.21 10.33
N ALA A 77 12.59 -10.51 10.43
CA ALA A 77 12.88 -11.31 11.62
C ALA A 77 14.39 -11.43 11.91
N LYS A 78 15.22 -11.46 10.86
CA LYS A 78 16.69 -11.59 10.97
C LYS A 78 17.43 -10.25 11.02
N ALA A 79 16.75 -9.14 10.70
CA ALA A 79 17.36 -7.81 10.63
C ALA A 79 18.02 -7.39 11.96
N ARG A 80 19.01 -6.49 11.91
CA ARG A 80 19.51 -5.82 13.12
C ARG A 80 18.62 -4.63 13.47
N ARG A 81 18.18 -3.90 12.44
CA ARG A 81 17.16 -2.83 12.52
C ARG A 81 16.32 -2.80 11.24
N VAL A 82 15.12 -2.23 11.35
CA VAL A 82 14.19 -2.00 10.24
C VAL A 82 13.91 -0.51 10.12
N ASP A 83 14.31 0.13 9.03
CA ASP A 83 13.97 1.52 8.76
C ASP A 83 12.78 1.56 7.81
N ILE A 84 11.70 2.19 8.25
CA ILE A 84 10.46 2.33 7.49
C ILE A 84 10.43 3.74 6.90
N PHE A 85 10.10 3.85 5.63
CA PHE A 85 9.96 5.10 4.89
C PHE A 85 8.52 5.26 4.42
N GLY A 86 7.94 6.44 4.62
CA GLY A 86 6.61 6.74 4.10
C GLY A 86 6.17 8.14 4.49
N VAL A 87 5.56 8.85 3.54
CA VAL A 87 5.10 10.24 3.72
C VAL A 87 3.58 10.34 3.65
N GLY A 88 3.02 11.41 4.22
CA GLY A 88 1.57 11.64 4.20
C GLY A 88 0.77 10.48 4.82
N ALA A 89 -0.25 9.99 4.11
CA ALA A 89 -1.08 8.88 4.59
C ALA A 89 -0.26 7.60 4.84
N SER A 90 0.73 7.33 4.00
CA SER A 90 1.62 6.17 4.14
C SER A 90 2.47 6.23 5.41
N ALA A 91 2.76 7.43 5.93
CA ALA A 91 3.47 7.58 7.19
C ALA A 91 2.67 6.95 8.34
N PHE A 92 1.34 7.12 8.37
CA PHE A 92 0.49 6.52 9.41
C PHE A 92 0.50 4.99 9.35
N VAL A 93 0.51 4.41 8.15
CA VAL A 93 0.66 2.96 7.97
C VAL A 93 2.04 2.50 8.47
N GLY A 94 3.09 3.26 8.16
CA GLY A 94 4.43 3.01 8.68
C GLY A 94 4.54 3.10 10.21
N GLN A 95 3.84 4.04 10.84
CA GLN A 95 3.76 4.17 12.31
C GLN A 95 3.07 2.95 12.94
N ASP A 96 1.97 2.47 12.35
CA ASP A 96 1.29 1.26 12.82
C ASP A 96 2.20 0.03 12.70
N LEU A 97 2.88 -0.13 11.56
CA LEU A 97 3.88 -1.19 11.36
C LEU A 97 5.02 -1.09 12.39
N HIS A 98 5.57 0.10 12.57
CA HIS A 98 6.61 0.38 13.56
C HIS A 98 6.19 -0.07 14.96
N GLN A 99 4.97 0.28 15.39
CA GLN A 99 4.45 -0.11 16.70
C GLN A 99 4.25 -1.63 16.81
N LYS A 100 3.76 -2.28 15.74
CA LYS A 100 3.60 -3.74 15.69
C LYS A 100 4.95 -4.46 15.80
N LEU A 101 5.98 -3.97 15.09
CA LEU A 101 7.35 -4.51 15.14
C LEU A 101 7.97 -4.36 16.53
N HIS A 102 7.82 -3.20 17.16
CA HIS A 102 8.27 -2.98 18.54
C HIS A 102 7.63 -3.96 19.53
N ARG A 103 6.32 -4.20 19.38
CA ARG A 103 5.58 -5.12 20.26
C ARG A 103 6.11 -6.55 20.22
N ILE A 104 6.75 -6.96 19.12
CA ILE A 104 7.38 -8.27 18.97
C ILE A 104 8.91 -8.21 19.11
N GLY A 105 9.46 -7.14 19.69
CA GLY A 105 10.88 -7.02 20.03
C GLY A 105 11.81 -6.70 18.86
N ARG A 106 11.29 -6.19 17.75
CA ARG A 106 12.11 -5.76 16.60
C ARG A 106 12.48 -4.29 16.74
N MET A 107 13.77 -3.98 16.58
CA MET A 107 14.24 -2.60 16.46
C MET A 107 13.77 -2.03 15.13
N ALA A 108 12.85 -1.07 15.18
CA ALA A 108 12.35 -0.38 14.00
C ALA A 108 12.47 1.14 14.15
N PHE A 109 12.48 1.85 13.04
CA PHE A 109 12.38 3.31 12.98
C PHE A 109 11.44 3.67 11.84
N ILE A 110 10.81 4.84 11.93
CA ILE A 110 9.91 5.35 10.88
C ILE A 110 10.30 6.79 10.56
N TRP A 111 10.57 7.03 9.29
CA TRP A 111 11.01 8.31 8.77
C TRP A 111 9.98 8.83 7.78
N SER A 112 9.28 9.88 8.19
CA SER A 112 8.27 10.57 7.38
C SER A 112 8.75 11.87 6.77
N ASP A 113 10.00 12.25 7.06
CA ASP A 113 10.71 13.37 6.44
C ASP A 113 11.83 12.81 5.56
N ARG A 114 11.92 13.28 4.32
CA ARG A 114 12.89 12.80 3.32
C ARG A 114 14.33 12.99 3.78
N HIS A 115 14.65 14.15 4.33
CA HIS A 115 16.03 14.47 4.72
C HIS A 115 16.49 13.62 5.90
N ALA A 116 15.61 13.41 6.89
CA ALA A 116 15.84 12.48 7.98
C ALA A 116 15.98 11.04 7.46
N ALA A 117 15.11 10.61 6.53
CA ALA A 117 15.18 9.28 5.92
C ALA A 117 16.53 9.05 5.22
N LEU A 118 16.99 9.98 4.37
CA LEU A 118 18.29 9.88 3.70
C LEU A 118 19.46 9.84 4.70
N THR A 119 19.38 10.65 5.76
CA THR A 119 20.40 10.67 6.82
C THR A 119 20.44 9.33 7.56
N ALA A 120 19.29 8.75 7.88
CA ALA A 120 19.18 7.44 8.51
C ALA A 120 19.64 6.31 7.59
N THR A 121 19.32 6.40 6.30
CA THR A 121 19.78 5.50 5.26
C THR A 121 21.30 5.45 5.18
N ALA A 122 21.99 6.57 5.44
CA ALA A 122 23.45 6.63 5.56
C ALA A 122 24.04 5.87 6.77
N LEU A 123 23.20 5.21 7.58
CA LEU A 123 23.62 4.30 8.66
C LEU A 123 23.22 2.83 8.44
N LEU A 124 22.47 2.51 7.38
CA LEU A 124 22.11 1.14 7.00
C LEU A 124 23.26 0.35 6.36
N GLY A 125 23.14 -0.98 6.33
CA GLY A 125 24.05 -1.83 5.57
C GLY A 125 23.62 -3.30 5.58
N PRO A 126 24.53 -4.22 5.24
CA PRO A 126 24.24 -5.66 5.27
C PRO A 126 23.69 -6.10 6.62
N GLY A 127 22.57 -6.82 6.60
CA GLY A 127 21.85 -7.26 7.80
C GLY A 127 20.81 -6.28 8.33
N ASP A 128 20.65 -5.10 7.72
CA ASP A 128 19.54 -4.19 7.99
C ASP A 128 18.46 -4.30 6.92
N VAL A 129 17.24 -3.88 7.26
CA VAL A 129 16.10 -3.82 6.35
C VAL A 129 15.64 -2.38 6.18
N ALA A 130 15.39 -2.00 4.94
CA ALA A 130 14.67 -0.79 4.59
C ALA A 130 13.31 -1.16 3.98
N LEU A 131 12.23 -0.57 4.48
CA LEU A 131 10.86 -0.87 4.05
C LEU A 131 10.17 0.43 3.63
N ALA A 132 9.76 0.52 2.38
CA ALA A 132 8.98 1.64 1.87
C ALA A 132 7.48 1.35 1.93
N VAL A 133 6.69 2.35 2.27
CA VAL A 133 5.23 2.35 2.12
C VAL A 133 4.84 3.45 1.15
N SER A 134 4.49 3.08 -0.08
CA SER A 134 4.02 4.02 -1.11
C SER A 134 2.93 3.37 -1.96
N HIS A 135 1.77 4.01 -2.07
CA HIS A 135 0.67 3.47 -2.87
C HIS A 135 0.94 3.53 -4.38
N SER A 136 1.49 4.65 -4.88
CA SER A 136 1.82 4.79 -6.30
C SER A 136 3.13 4.13 -6.68
N GLY A 137 4.03 3.92 -5.72
CA GLY A 137 5.41 3.49 -5.99
C GLY A 137 6.27 4.58 -6.65
N GLU A 138 5.73 5.80 -6.79
CA GLU A 138 6.38 6.94 -7.47
C GLU A 138 6.68 8.09 -6.50
N THR A 139 6.38 7.93 -5.21
CA THR A 139 6.63 8.96 -4.20
C THR A 139 8.15 9.10 -3.95
N GLU A 140 8.79 10.08 -4.60
CA GLU A 140 10.23 10.30 -4.55
C GLU A 140 10.79 10.35 -3.13
N ASP A 141 10.10 11.06 -2.23
CA ASP A 141 10.46 11.18 -0.81
C ASP A 141 10.49 9.84 -0.05
N THR A 142 9.93 8.78 -0.63
CA THR A 142 9.93 7.41 -0.11
C THR A 142 10.83 6.48 -0.93
N THR A 143 10.81 6.59 -2.26
CA THR A 143 11.54 5.68 -3.16
C THR A 143 13.03 5.98 -3.19
N GLU A 144 13.45 7.24 -3.09
CA GLU A 144 14.86 7.61 -3.09
C GLU A 144 15.59 7.08 -1.83
N PRO A 145 15.09 7.27 -0.59
CA PRO A 145 15.70 6.63 0.59
C PRO A 145 15.79 5.11 0.51
N LEU A 146 14.81 4.45 -0.11
CA LEU A 146 14.82 3.00 -0.32
C LEU A 146 15.92 2.58 -1.31
N GLN A 147 16.07 3.30 -2.44
CA GLN A 147 17.13 3.04 -3.41
C GLN A 147 18.51 3.25 -2.80
N ALA A 148 18.70 4.36 -2.07
CA ALA A 148 19.95 4.63 -1.36
C ALA A 148 20.25 3.55 -0.30
N ALA A 149 19.24 2.93 0.31
CA ALA A 149 19.45 1.80 1.23
C ALA A 149 19.93 0.54 0.51
N ALA A 150 19.38 0.25 -0.68
CA ALA A 150 19.83 -0.86 -1.52
C ALA A 150 21.30 -0.71 -1.95
N GLU A 151 21.71 0.50 -2.35
CA GLU A 151 23.10 0.82 -2.72
C GLU A 151 24.09 0.57 -1.57
N ARG A 152 23.62 0.61 -0.33
CA ARG A 152 24.41 0.35 0.88
C ARG A 152 24.38 -1.12 1.32
N GLY A 153 23.66 -1.96 0.59
CA GLY A 153 23.57 -3.40 0.83
C GLY A 153 22.54 -3.81 1.88
N ALA A 154 21.63 -2.90 2.27
CA ALA A 154 20.47 -3.27 3.07
C ALA A 154 19.47 -4.06 2.23
N THR A 155 18.70 -4.94 2.87
CA THR A 155 17.58 -5.61 2.19
C THR A 155 16.42 -4.63 2.05
N THR A 156 15.89 -4.45 0.84
CA THR A 156 14.77 -3.54 0.58
C THR A 156 13.45 -4.29 0.41
N ILE A 157 12.38 -3.71 0.94
CA ILE A 157 10.99 -4.19 0.83
C ILE A 157 10.13 -2.99 0.39
N ALA A 158 9.24 -3.19 -0.57
CA ALA A 158 8.32 -2.18 -1.11
C ALA A 158 6.97 -2.81 -1.45
#